data_AF-A0A2V2GIL6-F1
#
_entry.id   AF-A0A2V2GIL6-F1
#
_cell.length_a   1.000
_cell.length_b   1.000
_cell.length_c   1.000
_cell.angle_alpha   90.00
_cell.angle_beta   90.00
_cell.angle_gamma   90.00
#
_symmetry.space_group_name_H-M   'P 1'
#
loop_
_entity.id
_entity.type
_entity.pdbx_description
1 polymer ?
#
loop_
_entity_poly.entity_id
_entity_poly.type
_entity_poly.pdbx_seq_one_letter_code
_entity_poly.pdbx_strand_id
1 'polypeptide(L)'
;MKKIFIAALLTCIPLALASCGEQNDDIPVPPETTDDSGIYDEYMTADDLVGDWSSWDGDNGSQIVFDFVNSEYTYRTWYGRIGTGALCGSLETESAVQLEFDDFLYDLVRTEDGFTLHQNGQSAAEDLDGLFFKKSDDIMPDIPLSTLDGLWQNALGETLVIDTGRMEYIAASRSGLSSGTIYDKHDGRGPYLFLNGFAYPRISYDGSSLELFFTPSETQTPDGSFSGVFYTDADAGLYSDIEKAEFTDIAGRLWYYDGVNYFAVPDDYTLDADGYAYDENGNIFAAGWIGDVYDPAEDYGDGWADIRD
;
A
#
# COMPACT_ATOMS: atom_id res chain seq x y z
N MET A 1 5.58 -17.92 35.68
CA MET A 1 5.29 -16.62 36.32
C MET A 1 4.88 -15.66 35.21
N LYS A 2 3.57 -15.42 35.06
CA LYS A 2 3.00 -14.50 34.07
C LYS A 2 3.41 -13.07 34.44
N LYS A 3 4.14 -12.39 33.57
CA LYS A 3 4.38 -10.95 33.67
C LYS A 3 3.29 -10.27 32.86
N ILE A 4 2.37 -9.63 33.56
CA ILE A 4 1.37 -8.73 33.00
C ILE A 4 2.13 -7.42 32.73
N PHE A 5 2.28 -7.05 31.47
CA PHE A 5 2.68 -5.70 31.07
C PHE A 5 1.44 -4.99 30.57
N ILE A 6 1.12 -3.87 31.21
CA ILE A 6 0.04 -2.98 30.82
C ILE A 6 0.59 -2.15 29.65
N ALA A 7 0.06 -2.37 28.44
CA ALA A 7 0.29 -1.49 27.30
C ALA A 7 -0.58 -0.24 27.47
N ALA A 8 0.05 0.93 27.46
CA ALA A 8 -0.64 2.21 27.50
C ALA A 8 -1.00 2.61 26.06
N LEU A 9 -2.30 2.60 25.74
CA LEU A 9 -2.84 3.10 24.50
C LEU A 9 -2.60 4.62 24.42
N LEU A 10 -1.92 5.09 23.38
CA LEU A 10 -1.60 6.50 23.19
C LEU A 10 -2.86 7.23 22.68
N THR A 11 -3.50 8.03 23.55
CA THR A 11 -4.67 8.84 23.19
C THR A 11 -4.25 10.10 22.41
N CYS A 12 -4.61 10.20 21.14
CA CYS A 12 -4.59 11.45 20.38
C CYS A 12 -5.81 12.32 20.77
N ILE A 13 -5.57 13.54 21.27
CA ILE A 13 -6.63 14.44 21.74
C ILE A 13 -6.90 15.53 20.68
N PRO A 14 -8.10 15.62 20.09
CA PRO A 14 -8.49 16.82 19.35
C PRO A 14 -9.06 17.90 20.29
N LEU A 15 -8.62 19.15 20.12
CA LEU A 15 -9.10 20.32 20.87
C LEU A 15 -10.56 20.64 20.51
N ALA A 16 -11.47 20.57 21.49
CA ALA A 16 -12.81 21.14 21.38
C ALA A 16 -12.87 22.52 22.09
N LEU A 17 -13.28 23.55 21.33
CA LEU A 17 -13.58 24.89 21.82
C LEU A 17 -14.80 24.88 22.76
N ALA A 18 -14.61 25.33 24.01
CA ALA A 18 -15.71 25.52 24.95
C ALA A 18 -16.53 26.78 24.60
N SER A 19 -17.84 26.61 24.45
CA SER A 19 -18.82 27.69 24.56
C SER A 19 -19.68 27.45 25.79
N CYS A 20 -19.64 28.38 26.74
CA CYS A 20 -20.46 28.38 27.95
C CYS A 20 -21.83 29.03 27.69
N GLY A 21 -22.88 28.43 28.23
CA GLY A 21 -24.19 29.08 28.40
C GLY A 21 -25.14 28.26 29.26
N GLU A 22 -25.22 28.57 30.56
CA GLU A 22 -26.30 28.12 31.46
C GLU A 22 -27.61 28.87 31.17
N GLN A 23 -28.77 28.20 31.23
CA GLN A 23 -29.72 28.29 32.35
C GLN A 23 -31.04 27.51 32.09
N ASN A 24 -31.51 26.84 33.16
CA ASN A 24 -32.69 25.98 33.36
C ASN A 24 -34.00 26.33 32.63
N ASP A 25 -34.73 25.28 32.24
CA ASP A 25 -36.16 25.11 32.54
C ASP A 25 -36.53 23.61 32.60
N ASP A 26 -37.35 23.24 33.59
CA ASP A 26 -37.84 21.88 33.87
C ASP A 26 -38.57 21.27 32.65
N ILE A 27 -37.88 20.38 31.91
CA ILE A 27 -38.48 19.53 30.88
C ILE A 27 -38.64 18.11 31.47
N PRO A 28 -39.78 17.43 31.29
CA PRO A 28 -39.96 16.06 31.76
C PRO A 28 -38.89 15.18 31.11
N VAL A 29 -37.99 14.64 31.95
CA VAL A 29 -36.97 13.68 31.52
C VAL A 29 -37.71 12.46 30.95
N PRO A 30 -37.54 12.12 29.66
CA PRO A 30 -38.04 10.86 29.14
C PRO A 30 -37.30 9.74 29.89
N PRO A 31 -37.92 8.57 30.10
CA PRO A 31 -37.21 7.46 30.73
C PRO A 31 -35.93 7.19 29.94
N GLU A 32 -34.77 7.29 30.60
CA GLU A 32 -33.52 6.79 30.05
C GLU A 32 -33.68 5.29 29.85
N THR A 33 -33.97 4.90 28.61
CA THR A 33 -33.61 3.58 28.11
C THR A 33 -32.16 3.70 27.66
N THR A 34 -31.23 3.70 28.62
CA THR A 34 -29.85 3.32 28.35
C THR A 34 -29.83 1.82 28.15
N ASP A 35 -30.37 1.38 27.02
CA ASP A 35 -29.96 0.12 26.42
C ASP A 35 -28.67 0.40 25.65
N ASP A 36 -27.58 0.58 26.40
CA ASP A 36 -26.22 0.76 25.88
C ASP A 36 -25.69 -0.53 25.24
N SER A 37 -26.48 -1.62 25.23
CA SER A 37 -26.08 -2.91 24.67
C SER A 37 -26.10 -2.97 23.14
N GLY A 38 -26.66 -1.96 22.46
CA GLY A 38 -26.77 -1.94 21.00
C GLY A 38 -25.58 -1.35 20.23
N ILE A 39 -24.77 -0.49 20.87
CA ILE A 39 -23.66 0.21 20.18
C ILE A 39 -22.38 -0.65 20.14
N TYR A 40 -22.12 -1.43 21.21
CA TYR A 40 -20.97 -2.35 21.23
C TYR A 40 -21.09 -3.50 20.22
N ASP A 41 -22.33 -3.87 19.83
CA ASP A 41 -22.61 -4.93 18.86
C ASP A 41 -22.39 -4.49 17.40
N GLU A 42 -22.21 -3.20 17.13
CA GLU A 42 -22.02 -2.68 15.77
C GLU A 42 -20.56 -2.69 15.32
N TYR A 43 -19.60 -2.40 16.21
CA TYR A 43 -18.18 -2.24 15.83
C TYR A 43 -17.29 -3.34 16.38
N MET A 44 -16.29 -3.75 15.61
CA MET A 44 -15.31 -4.76 16.01
C MET A 44 -14.47 -4.29 17.20
N THR A 45 -14.27 -5.20 18.15
CA THR A 45 -13.32 -5.06 19.25
C THR A 45 -12.05 -5.85 18.95
N ALA A 46 -10.98 -5.63 19.71
CA ALA A 46 -9.76 -6.43 19.59
C ALA A 46 -10.01 -7.93 19.79
N ASP A 47 -10.95 -8.31 20.68
CA ASP A 47 -11.29 -9.71 20.95
C ASP A 47 -12.00 -10.38 19.75
N ASP A 48 -12.70 -9.62 18.91
CA ASP A 48 -13.31 -10.13 17.69
C ASP A 48 -12.29 -10.36 16.57
N LEU A 49 -11.22 -9.57 16.59
CA LEU A 49 -10.21 -9.49 15.54
C LEU A 49 -9.06 -10.48 15.74
N VAL A 50 -8.94 -11.04 16.94
CA VAL A 50 -7.95 -12.07 17.31
C VAL A 50 -8.58 -13.46 17.29
N GLY A 51 -7.90 -14.42 16.64
CA GLY A 51 -8.30 -15.82 16.67
C GLY A 51 -7.31 -16.75 15.99
N ASP A 52 -7.79 -17.95 15.60
CA ASP A 52 -6.96 -19.01 15.01
C ASP A 52 -6.72 -18.85 13.49
N TRP A 53 -7.19 -17.75 12.88
CA TRP A 53 -6.99 -17.43 11.46
C TRP A 53 -5.69 -16.65 11.24
N SER A 54 -5.16 -16.67 10.01
CA SER A 54 -3.87 -16.05 9.66
C SER A 54 -4.01 -14.61 9.18
N SER A 55 -5.12 -14.29 8.51
CA SER A 55 -5.37 -12.97 7.93
C SER A 55 -6.87 -12.67 7.87
N TRP A 56 -7.17 -11.45 7.45
CA TRP A 56 -8.47 -11.02 6.97
C TRP A 56 -8.38 -10.73 5.48
N ASP A 57 -9.12 -11.48 4.66
CA ASP A 57 -9.11 -11.31 3.20
C ASP A 57 -10.23 -10.38 2.77
N GLY A 58 -9.85 -9.35 2.01
CA GLY A 58 -10.75 -8.42 1.37
C GLY A 58 -11.45 -9.04 0.16
N ASP A 59 -12.71 -8.66 -0.08
CA ASP A 59 -13.48 -9.06 -1.24
C ASP A 59 -12.87 -8.63 -2.59
N ASN A 60 -12.01 -7.61 -2.57
CA ASN A 60 -11.25 -7.13 -3.73
C ASN A 60 -9.89 -7.83 -3.92
N GLY A 61 -9.51 -8.79 -3.06
CA GLY A 61 -8.23 -9.50 -3.08
C GLY A 61 -7.12 -8.87 -2.24
N SER A 62 -7.42 -7.82 -1.47
CA SER A 62 -6.53 -7.28 -0.43
C SER A 62 -6.49 -8.17 0.81
N GLN A 63 -5.55 -7.90 1.72
CA GLN A 63 -5.43 -8.62 3.00
C GLN A 63 -5.04 -7.67 4.14
N ILE A 64 -5.53 -7.95 5.36
CA ILE A 64 -5.14 -7.25 6.59
C ILE A 64 -4.72 -8.26 7.66
N VAL A 65 -3.64 -7.94 8.38
CA VAL A 65 -3.21 -8.65 9.60
C VAL A 65 -3.08 -7.65 10.73
N PHE A 66 -3.65 -7.97 11.91
CA PHE A 66 -3.63 -7.10 13.09
C PHE A 66 -2.57 -7.53 14.09
N ASP A 67 -1.79 -6.56 14.58
CA ASP A 67 -0.86 -6.70 15.69
C ASP A 67 -1.27 -5.78 16.85
N PHE A 68 -2.13 -6.32 17.73
CA PHE A 68 -2.56 -5.61 18.94
C PHE A 68 -1.46 -5.46 20.00
N VAL A 69 -0.34 -6.19 19.89
CA VAL A 69 0.78 -6.02 20.83
C VAL A 69 1.50 -4.71 20.54
N ASN A 70 1.70 -4.41 19.25
CA ASN A 70 2.35 -3.18 18.80
C ASN A 70 1.35 -2.05 18.48
N SER A 71 0.04 -2.33 18.51
CA SER A 71 -1.02 -1.39 18.08
C SER A 71 -0.86 -0.98 16.61
N GLU A 72 -0.58 -1.97 15.77
CA GLU A 72 -0.31 -1.81 14.34
C GLU A 72 -1.11 -2.83 13.54
N TYR A 73 -1.26 -2.57 12.25
CA TYR A 73 -1.73 -3.55 11.28
C TYR A 73 -0.83 -3.54 10.06
N THR A 74 -0.82 -4.65 9.32
CA THR A 74 -0.21 -4.74 7.99
C THR A 74 -1.32 -4.89 6.97
N TYR A 75 -1.30 -4.07 5.93
CA TYR A 75 -2.24 -4.11 4.81
C TYR A 75 -1.51 -4.43 3.52
N ARG A 76 -2.09 -5.36 2.76
CA ARG A 76 -1.65 -5.71 1.41
C ARG A 76 -2.77 -5.35 0.44
N THR A 77 -2.50 -4.50 -0.53
CA THR A 77 -3.44 -4.19 -1.60
C THR A 77 -3.71 -5.40 -2.49
N TRP A 78 -4.77 -5.35 -3.30
CA TRP A 78 -5.07 -6.41 -4.27
C TRP A 78 -3.95 -6.63 -5.30
N TYR A 79 -3.18 -5.58 -5.62
CA TYR A 79 -2.03 -5.65 -6.53
C TYR A 79 -0.74 -6.05 -5.81
N GLY A 80 -0.73 -6.04 -4.48
CA GLY A 80 0.33 -6.61 -3.65
C GLY A 80 1.31 -5.61 -3.02
N ARG A 81 1.03 -4.31 -3.08
CA ARG A 81 1.75 -3.32 -2.25
C ARG A 81 1.45 -3.60 -0.78
N ILE A 82 2.48 -3.60 0.06
CA ILE A 82 2.38 -3.89 1.49
C ILE A 82 2.79 -2.66 2.30
N GLY A 83 2.01 -2.32 3.32
CA GLY A 83 2.30 -1.24 4.25
C GLY A 83 1.82 -1.53 5.66
N THR A 84 2.41 -0.83 6.63
CA THR A 84 1.97 -0.87 8.03
C THR A 84 1.27 0.42 8.43
N GLY A 85 0.28 0.32 9.31
CA GLY A 85 -0.46 1.47 9.83
C GLY A 85 -0.82 1.30 11.30
N ALA A 86 -1.28 2.39 11.92
CA ALA A 86 -1.62 2.41 13.33
C ALA A 86 -3.03 1.88 13.61
N LEU A 87 -3.18 1.19 14.75
CA LEU A 87 -4.46 0.89 15.37
C LEU A 87 -4.74 1.88 16.49
N CYS A 88 -5.95 2.41 16.51
CA CYS A 88 -6.42 3.40 17.48
C CYS A 88 -7.68 2.90 18.19
N GLY A 89 -7.92 3.43 19.40
CA GLY A 89 -9.23 3.28 20.03
C GLY A 89 -10.27 4.06 19.25
N SER A 90 -11.47 3.48 19.09
CA SER A 90 -12.56 4.15 18.38
C SER A 90 -13.07 5.38 19.15
N LEU A 91 -13.53 6.38 18.39
CA LEU A 91 -14.25 7.53 18.94
C LEU A 91 -15.72 7.21 19.24
N GLU A 92 -16.25 6.12 18.67
CA GLU A 92 -17.63 5.69 18.83
C GLU A 92 -17.85 4.95 20.16
N THR A 93 -16.92 4.05 20.53
CA THR A 93 -16.95 3.33 21.81
C THR A 93 -15.55 3.06 22.38
N GLU A 94 -15.42 3.00 23.70
CA GLU A 94 -14.14 2.79 24.39
C GLU A 94 -13.48 1.42 24.09
N SER A 95 -14.23 0.43 23.60
CA SER A 95 -13.74 -0.93 23.33
C SER A 95 -13.54 -1.24 21.85
N ALA A 96 -14.09 -0.42 20.95
CA ALA A 96 -13.95 -0.66 19.52
C ALA A 96 -12.58 -0.22 19.01
N VAL A 97 -12.16 -0.87 17.93
CA VAL A 97 -10.89 -0.63 17.26
C VAL A 97 -11.15 0.16 15.97
N GLN A 98 -10.31 1.17 15.72
CA GLN A 98 -10.18 1.85 14.44
C GLN A 98 -8.79 1.60 13.87
N LEU A 99 -8.66 1.74 12.55
CA LEU A 99 -7.36 1.80 11.89
C LEU A 99 -7.15 3.17 11.23
N GLU A 100 -5.91 3.62 11.16
CA GLU A 100 -5.52 4.81 10.40
C GLU A 100 -4.95 4.40 9.05
N PHE A 101 -5.52 4.91 7.95
CA PHE A 101 -5.03 4.72 6.59
C PHE A 101 -5.05 6.04 5.81
N ASP A 102 -3.91 6.42 5.22
CA ASP A 102 -3.72 7.67 4.47
C ASP A 102 -4.29 8.92 5.16
N ASP A 103 -3.93 9.12 6.44
CA ASP A 103 -4.41 10.22 7.30
C ASP A 103 -5.92 10.19 7.65
N PHE A 104 -6.64 9.10 7.37
CA PHE A 104 -8.05 8.90 7.74
C PHE A 104 -8.24 7.74 8.72
N LEU A 105 -9.19 7.90 9.64
CA LEU A 105 -9.62 6.83 10.54
C LEU A 105 -10.74 6.01 9.89
N TYR A 106 -10.69 4.70 10.06
CA TYR A 106 -11.71 3.78 9.59
C TYR A 106 -12.29 2.98 10.74
N ASP A 107 -13.61 2.97 10.83
CA ASP A 107 -14.36 2.07 11.72
C ASP A 107 -14.47 0.69 11.10
N LEU A 108 -14.30 -0.33 11.93
CA LEU A 108 -14.47 -1.72 11.54
C LEU A 108 -15.90 -2.14 11.90
N VAL A 109 -16.84 -1.92 10.99
CA VAL A 109 -18.27 -2.23 11.19
C VAL A 109 -18.49 -3.72 11.08
N ARG A 110 -19.01 -4.33 12.14
CA ARG A 110 -19.25 -5.76 12.24
C ARG A 110 -20.32 -6.20 11.24
N THR A 111 -20.09 -7.38 10.67
CA THR A 111 -21.04 -8.11 9.82
C THR A 111 -21.16 -9.56 10.32
N GLU A 112 -21.97 -10.39 9.66
CA GLU A 112 -22.14 -11.81 10.02
C GLU A 112 -20.82 -12.61 9.92
N ASP A 113 -20.03 -12.36 8.87
CA ASP A 113 -18.85 -13.18 8.52
C ASP A 113 -17.51 -12.43 8.63
N GLY A 114 -17.53 -11.16 9.04
CA GLY A 114 -16.34 -10.34 9.21
C GLY A 114 -16.68 -8.87 9.43
N PHE A 115 -15.97 -7.94 8.80
CA PHE A 115 -16.23 -6.50 8.94
C PHE A 115 -16.16 -5.75 7.63
N THR A 116 -16.80 -4.58 7.60
CA THR A 116 -16.66 -3.58 6.54
C THR A 116 -15.97 -2.35 7.10
N LEU A 117 -15.01 -1.79 6.35
CA LEU A 117 -14.37 -0.54 6.72
C LEU A 117 -15.29 0.64 6.37
N HIS A 118 -15.44 1.57 7.30
CA HIS A 118 -16.18 2.80 7.10
C HIS A 118 -15.31 4.02 7.42
N GLN A 119 -15.12 4.89 6.45
CA GLN A 119 -14.24 6.06 6.57
C GLN A 119 -14.87 7.15 7.44
N ASN A 120 -14.07 7.69 8.36
CA ASN A 120 -14.42 8.90 9.09
C ASN A 120 -14.02 10.14 8.30
N GLY A 121 -15.03 10.88 7.84
CA GLY A 121 -14.84 12.08 7.01
C GLY A 121 -14.96 11.77 5.52
N GLN A 122 -14.41 12.65 4.68
CA GLN A 122 -14.44 12.48 3.23
C GLN A 122 -13.09 12.89 2.63
N SER A 123 -12.62 12.11 1.66
CA SER A 123 -11.40 12.37 0.90
C SER A 123 -11.57 12.00 -0.56
N ALA A 124 -10.66 12.48 -1.39
CA ALA A 124 -10.41 11.95 -2.73
C ALA A 124 -9.08 11.17 -2.80
N ALA A 125 -8.45 10.94 -1.64
CA ALA A 125 -7.25 10.12 -1.50
C ALA A 125 -7.57 8.63 -1.72
N GLU A 126 -6.56 7.77 -1.65
CA GLU A 126 -6.80 6.33 -1.68
C GLU A 126 -7.65 5.94 -0.46
N ASP A 127 -8.84 5.41 -0.69
CA ASP A 127 -9.77 5.06 0.37
C ASP A 127 -10.05 3.56 0.45
N LEU A 128 -10.34 3.12 1.66
CA LEU A 128 -10.73 1.74 1.97
C LEU A 128 -12.22 1.63 2.27
N ASP A 129 -13.01 2.67 1.99
CA ASP A 129 -14.41 2.75 2.41
C ASP A 129 -15.24 1.68 1.71
N GLY A 130 -16.07 0.98 2.50
CA GLY A 130 -16.93 -0.09 2.01
C GLY A 130 -16.23 -1.42 1.72
N LEU A 131 -14.91 -1.53 1.84
CA LEU A 131 -14.21 -2.82 1.68
C LEU A 131 -14.63 -3.81 2.76
N PHE A 132 -15.01 -5.01 2.33
CA PHE A 132 -15.42 -6.10 3.21
C PHE A 132 -14.30 -7.11 3.40
N PHE A 133 -14.04 -7.47 4.65
CA PHE A 133 -13.00 -8.42 5.05
C PHE A 133 -13.60 -9.59 5.82
N LYS A 134 -13.18 -10.81 5.46
CA LYS A 134 -13.56 -12.06 6.15
C LYS A 134 -12.33 -12.78 6.68
N LYS A 135 -12.52 -13.64 7.69
CA LYS A 135 -11.46 -14.48 8.25
C LYS A 135 -10.88 -15.40 7.18
N SER A 136 -9.55 -15.55 7.17
CA SER A 136 -8.84 -16.41 6.23
C SER A 136 -7.63 -17.09 6.85
N ASP A 137 -7.35 -18.29 6.34
CA ASP A 137 -6.13 -19.04 6.67
C ASP A 137 -4.97 -18.73 5.71
N ASP A 138 -5.20 -17.84 4.73
CA ASP A 138 -4.16 -17.41 3.80
C ASP A 138 -3.09 -16.59 4.53
N ILE A 139 -1.83 -16.93 4.28
CA ILE A 139 -0.70 -16.30 4.96
C ILE A 139 -0.29 -15.07 4.16
N MET A 140 -0.32 -13.90 4.81
CA MET A 140 0.25 -12.68 4.26
C MET A 140 1.77 -12.84 4.08
N PRO A 141 2.32 -12.54 2.89
CA PRO A 141 3.76 -12.55 2.69
C PRO A 141 4.48 -11.57 3.63
N ASP A 142 5.54 -12.06 4.29
CA ASP A 142 6.49 -11.22 5.03
C ASP A 142 7.65 -10.85 4.10
N ILE A 143 7.62 -9.63 3.57
CA ILE A 143 8.64 -9.11 2.65
C ILE A 143 9.33 -7.93 3.35
N PRO A 144 10.56 -8.11 3.88
CA PRO A 144 11.26 -7.04 4.55
C PRO A 144 11.65 -5.94 3.56
N LEU A 145 11.70 -4.70 4.04
CA LEU A 145 12.10 -3.54 3.23
C LEU A 145 13.43 -3.77 2.51
N SER A 146 14.40 -4.43 3.17
CA SER A 146 15.72 -4.75 2.61
C SER A 146 15.67 -5.62 1.35
N THR A 147 14.55 -6.26 1.03
CA THR A 147 14.38 -6.96 -0.25
C THR A 147 14.44 -5.98 -1.43
N LEU A 148 14.20 -4.68 -1.21
CA LEU A 148 14.42 -3.64 -2.23
C LEU A 148 15.90 -3.35 -2.51
N ASP A 149 16.83 -3.75 -1.64
CA ASP A 149 18.24 -3.41 -1.83
C ASP A 149 18.79 -3.97 -3.15
N GLY A 150 19.49 -3.14 -3.91
CA GLY A 150 20.18 -3.56 -5.12
C GLY A 150 19.80 -2.78 -6.36
N LEU A 151 20.17 -3.34 -7.52
CA LEU A 151 19.97 -2.76 -8.83
C LEU A 151 18.74 -3.39 -9.48
N TRP A 152 17.85 -2.57 -10.02
CA TRP A 152 16.60 -2.96 -10.65
C TRP A 152 16.50 -2.32 -12.01
N GLN A 153 16.15 -3.07 -13.05
CA GLN A 153 16.01 -2.49 -14.40
C GLN A 153 14.78 -3.03 -15.12
N ASN A 154 14.07 -2.14 -15.81
CA ASN A 154 12.93 -2.49 -16.65
C ASN A 154 13.32 -2.64 -18.13
N ALA A 155 12.35 -2.96 -18.99
CA ALA A 155 12.62 -3.26 -20.39
C ALA A 155 13.05 -2.05 -21.24
N LEU A 156 12.80 -0.81 -20.79
CA LEU A 156 13.33 0.42 -21.41
C LEU A 156 14.78 0.72 -20.99
N GLY A 157 15.29 0.00 -19.99
CA GLY A 157 16.56 0.25 -19.33
C GLY A 157 16.52 1.41 -18.35
N GLU A 158 15.34 1.79 -17.88
CA GLU A 158 15.21 2.64 -16.72
C GLU A 158 15.66 1.83 -15.49
N THR A 159 16.63 2.36 -14.76
CA THR A 159 17.33 1.63 -13.71
C THR A 159 17.19 2.34 -12.38
N LEU A 160 16.92 1.57 -11.32
CA LEU A 160 16.94 2.01 -9.94
C LEU A 160 18.09 1.32 -9.20
N VAL A 161 18.79 2.06 -8.36
CA VAL A 161 19.69 1.48 -7.36
C VAL A 161 19.17 1.91 -5.99
N ILE A 162 18.74 0.95 -5.19
CA ILE A 162 18.07 1.19 -3.92
C ILE A 162 18.99 0.72 -2.78
N ASP A 163 19.10 1.57 -1.75
CA ASP A 163 19.83 1.30 -0.51
C ASP A 163 18.96 1.67 0.69
N THR A 164 18.26 0.68 1.22
CA THR A 164 17.38 0.79 2.37
C THR A 164 18.15 0.97 3.67
N GLY A 165 19.42 0.58 3.71
CA GLY A 165 20.32 0.88 4.83
C GLY A 165 20.57 2.38 4.99
N ARG A 166 20.48 3.14 3.89
CA ARG A 166 20.58 4.62 3.87
C ARG A 166 19.24 5.32 3.63
N MET A 167 18.19 4.58 3.27
CA MET A 167 16.88 5.12 2.85
C MET A 167 17.00 6.05 1.65
N GLU A 168 17.81 5.65 0.67
CA GLU A 168 18.12 6.42 -0.53
C GLU A 168 17.98 5.56 -1.79
N TYR A 169 17.74 6.20 -2.92
CA TYR A 169 17.80 5.56 -4.23
C TYR A 169 18.43 6.48 -5.27
N ILE A 170 18.91 5.86 -6.35
CA ILE A 170 19.34 6.51 -7.59
C ILE A 170 18.44 5.99 -8.71
N ALA A 171 17.96 6.88 -9.57
CA ALA A 171 17.13 6.53 -10.72
C ALA A 171 17.76 7.10 -12.00
N ALA A 172 18.01 6.23 -12.97
CA ALA A 172 18.64 6.57 -14.25
C ALA A 172 17.75 6.14 -15.42
N SER A 173 17.65 7.03 -16.42
CA SER A 173 16.98 6.79 -17.69
C SER A 173 17.72 7.54 -18.78
N ARG A 174 17.36 7.34 -20.05
CA ARG A 174 17.88 8.15 -21.17
C ARG A 174 17.60 9.65 -21.01
N SER A 175 16.57 10.00 -20.23
CA SER A 175 16.11 11.38 -20.05
C SER A 175 16.82 12.09 -18.89
N GLY A 176 17.46 11.34 -17.98
CA GLY A 176 18.11 11.92 -16.82
C GLY A 176 18.56 10.92 -15.77
N LEU A 177 19.47 11.41 -14.94
CA LEU A 177 19.91 10.79 -13.70
C LEU A 177 19.36 11.62 -12.54
N SER A 178 18.80 10.96 -11.53
CA SER A 178 18.29 11.58 -10.31
C SER A 178 18.60 10.71 -9.10
N SER A 179 18.60 11.32 -7.92
CA SER A 179 18.66 10.60 -6.65
C SER A 179 17.55 11.11 -5.73
N GLY A 180 17.18 10.31 -4.73
CA GLY A 180 16.12 10.68 -3.80
C GLY A 180 16.08 9.79 -2.57
N THR A 181 15.09 10.05 -1.72
CA THR A 181 14.90 9.33 -0.47
C THR A 181 13.77 8.31 -0.55
N ILE A 182 13.86 7.32 0.33
CA ILE A 182 12.80 6.37 0.62
C ILE A 182 12.16 6.80 1.93
N TYR A 183 10.84 6.72 2.03
CA TYR A 183 10.12 7.05 3.25
C TYR A 183 8.96 6.09 3.47
N ASP A 184 8.62 5.86 4.73
CA ASP A 184 7.41 5.16 5.14
C ASP A 184 6.70 6.05 6.16
N LYS A 185 5.44 6.41 5.86
CA LYS A 185 4.61 7.23 6.74
C LYS A 185 4.00 6.42 7.88
N HIS A 186 4.00 5.09 7.78
CA HIS A 186 3.25 4.20 8.64
C HIS A 186 1.74 4.53 8.66
N ASP A 187 1.20 4.86 7.48
CA ASP A 187 -0.21 5.19 7.24
C ASP A 187 -0.93 4.08 6.45
N GLY A 188 -0.41 2.86 6.50
CA GLY A 188 -0.95 1.68 5.82
C GLY A 188 -0.62 1.55 4.34
N ARG A 189 -0.09 2.59 3.67
CA ARG A 189 0.28 2.52 2.25
C ARG A 189 1.65 1.89 2.01
N GLY A 190 2.51 1.93 3.01
CA GLY A 190 3.84 1.35 2.99
C GLY A 190 4.92 2.29 2.45
N PRO A 191 6.15 1.76 2.28
CA PRO A 191 7.28 2.55 1.83
C PRO A 191 7.08 3.08 0.42
N TYR A 192 7.65 4.25 0.13
CA TYR A 192 7.64 4.84 -1.20
C TYR A 192 8.94 5.59 -1.50
N LEU A 193 9.25 5.73 -2.79
CA LEU A 193 10.33 6.55 -3.31
C LEU A 193 9.75 7.91 -3.72
N PHE A 194 10.48 9.00 -3.47
CA PHE A 194 10.14 10.33 -3.99
C PHE A 194 10.50 10.48 -5.48
N LEU A 195 10.01 9.55 -6.29
CA LEU A 195 10.27 9.44 -7.72
C LEU A 195 8.98 9.72 -8.48
N ASN A 196 8.99 10.76 -9.33
CA ASN A 196 7.88 11.10 -10.21
C ASN A 196 6.54 11.28 -9.45
N GLY A 197 6.58 11.94 -8.29
CA GLY A 197 5.50 11.91 -7.29
C GLY A 197 5.88 10.99 -6.12
N PHE A 198 5.02 10.04 -5.81
CA PHE A 198 5.28 8.94 -4.87
C PHE A 198 5.23 7.61 -5.60
N ALA A 199 6.33 6.87 -5.63
CA ALA A 199 6.41 5.56 -6.24
C ALA A 199 6.39 4.47 -5.17
N TYR A 200 5.28 3.72 -5.09
CA TYR A 200 5.10 2.63 -4.15
C TYR A 200 5.55 1.31 -4.78
N PRO A 201 6.60 0.66 -4.25
CA PRO A 201 7.05 -0.61 -4.75
C PRO A 201 6.11 -1.74 -4.33
N ARG A 202 5.84 -2.61 -5.29
CA ARG A 202 5.23 -3.92 -5.11
C ARG A 202 6.27 -4.96 -5.49
N ILE A 203 6.74 -5.74 -4.52
CA ILE A 203 7.76 -6.77 -4.74
C ILE A 203 7.08 -8.12 -4.96
N SER A 204 7.59 -8.90 -5.91
CA SER A 204 7.26 -10.31 -6.07
C SER A 204 7.61 -11.13 -4.82
N TYR A 205 6.94 -12.25 -4.64
CA TYR A 205 7.14 -13.10 -3.46
C TYR A 205 8.56 -13.66 -3.33
N ASP A 206 9.22 -13.91 -4.46
CA ASP A 206 10.61 -14.40 -4.51
C ASP A 206 11.66 -13.27 -4.42
N GLY A 207 11.23 -12.01 -4.40
CA GLY A 207 12.11 -10.85 -4.30
C GLY A 207 12.93 -10.58 -5.57
N SER A 208 12.57 -11.18 -6.70
CA SER A 208 13.35 -11.08 -7.95
C SER A 208 12.90 -9.97 -8.89
N SER A 209 11.68 -9.49 -8.69
CA SER A 209 11.01 -8.50 -9.54
C SER A 209 10.15 -7.55 -8.73
N LEU A 210 10.01 -6.31 -9.20
CA LEU A 210 9.15 -5.31 -8.59
C LEU A 210 8.41 -4.49 -9.65
N GLU A 211 7.31 -3.90 -9.23
CA GLU A 211 6.52 -2.90 -9.97
C GLU A 211 6.39 -1.64 -9.12
N LEU A 212 6.29 -0.48 -9.75
CA LEU A 212 6.07 0.80 -9.07
C LEU A 212 4.68 1.35 -9.38
N PHE A 213 3.91 1.62 -8.34
CA PHE A 213 2.63 2.33 -8.44
C PHE A 213 2.82 3.79 -8.08
N PHE A 214 2.52 4.67 -9.03
CA PHE A 214 2.76 6.10 -8.85
C PHE A 214 1.49 6.82 -8.39
N THR A 215 1.65 7.74 -7.44
CA THR A 215 0.63 8.73 -7.10
C THR A 215 1.21 10.15 -7.19
N PRO A 216 0.40 11.16 -7.53
CA PRO A 216 0.86 12.54 -7.55
C PRO A 216 1.33 13.02 -6.17
N SER A 217 2.37 13.84 -6.16
CA SER A 217 2.76 14.63 -4.99
C SER A 217 2.31 16.09 -5.15
N GLU A 218 2.57 16.93 -4.15
CA GLU A 218 2.27 18.37 -4.24
C GLU A 218 3.05 19.09 -5.35
N THR A 219 4.19 18.53 -5.79
CA THR A 219 5.13 19.19 -6.69
C THR A 219 5.35 18.45 -8.00
N GLN A 220 4.91 17.19 -8.10
CA GLN A 220 5.14 16.34 -9.26
C GLN A 220 3.91 15.49 -9.58
N THR A 221 3.64 15.33 -10.87
CA THR A 221 2.62 14.42 -11.40
C THR A 221 3.34 13.35 -12.20
N PRO A 222 2.97 12.06 -12.06
CA PRO A 222 3.58 10.98 -12.81
C PRO A 222 3.49 11.25 -14.32
N ASP A 223 4.64 11.14 -15.00
CA ASP A 223 4.77 11.40 -16.45
C ASP A 223 4.92 10.12 -17.29
N GLY A 224 4.78 8.95 -16.67
CA GLY A 224 4.92 7.63 -17.28
C GLY A 224 6.36 7.06 -17.26
N SER A 225 7.37 7.86 -16.92
CA SER A 225 8.72 7.32 -16.69
C SER A 225 8.74 6.36 -15.50
N PHE A 226 9.59 5.33 -15.59
CA PHE A 226 9.73 4.26 -14.61
C PHE A 226 8.46 3.40 -14.42
N SER A 227 7.47 3.51 -15.30
CA SER A 227 6.29 2.64 -15.29
C SER A 227 6.62 1.30 -15.96
N GLY A 228 6.41 0.19 -15.24
CA GLY A 228 6.70 -1.15 -15.76
C GLY A 228 7.14 -2.14 -14.68
N VAL A 229 7.71 -3.25 -15.14
CA VAL A 229 8.26 -4.30 -14.27
C VAL A 229 9.78 -4.26 -14.32
N PHE A 230 10.38 -4.19 -13.14
CA PHE A 230 11.82 -4.17 -12.95
C PHE A 230 12.29 -5.53 -12.44
N TYR A 231 13.46 -5.95 -12.88
CA TYR A 231 14.10 -7.18 -12.47
C TYR A 231 15.41 -6.87 -11.75
N THR A 232 15.66 -7.60 -10.66
CA THR A 232 16.88 -7.45 -9.88
C THR A 232 18.12 -7.82 -10.71
N ASP A 233 19.27 -7.27 -10.36
CA ASP A 233 20.54 -7.40 -11.08
C ASP A 233 20.48 -7.02 -12.57
N ALA A 234 19.41 -6.32 -13.00
CA ALA A 234 19.09 -6.06 -14.41
C ALA A 234 18.98 -7.32 -15.29
N ASP A 235 18.59 -8.46 -14.73
CA ASP A 235 18.52 -9.73 -15.47
C ASP A 235 17.09 -10.27 -15.57
N ALA A 236 16.30 -9.68 -16.47
CA ALA A 236 14.95 -10.18 -16.76
C ALA A 236 14.95 -11.65 -17.20
N GLY A 237 15.94 -12.09 -17.98
CA GLY A 237 16.01 -13.44 -18.52
C GLY A 237 16.25 -14.53 -17.46
N LEU A 238 16.86 -14.16 -16.33
CA LEU A 238 17.04 -15.06 -15.20
C LEU A 238 15.76 -15.25 -14.37
N TYR A 239 14.94 -14.20 -14.26
CA TYR A 239 13.83 -14.15 -13.31
C TYR A 239 12.44 -14.27 -13.97
N SER A 240 12.37 -14.30 -15.30
CA SER A 240 11.13 -14.39 -16.06
C SER A 240 11.25 -15.33 -17.26
N ASP A 241 10.11 -15.71 -17.83
CA ASP A 241 10.02 -16.43 -19.10
C ASP A 241 9.35 -15.50 -20.12
N ILE A 242 10.11 -14.51 -20.59
CA ILE A 242 9.63 -13.45 -21.50
C ILE A 242 9.02 -14.01 -22.79
N GLU A 243 9.39 -15.22 -23.22
CA GLU A 243 8.75 -15.85 -24.38
C GLU A 243 7.27 -16.23 -24.13
N LYS A 244 6.88 -16.35 -22.86
CA LYS A 244 5.50 -16.57 -22.41
C LYS A 244 4.85 -15.32 -21.84
N ALA A 245 5.54 -14.19 -21.88
CA ALA A 245 4.98 -12.96 -21.33
C ALA A 245 3.77 -12.50 -22.14
N GLU A 246 2.72 -12.08 -21.43
CA GLU A 246 1.49 -11.61 -22.06
C GLU A 246 0.74 -10.61 -21.18
N PHE A 247 -0.01 -9.73 -21.84
CA PHE A 247 -1.02 -8.92 -21.18
C PHE A 247 -2.36 -9.65 -21.21
N THR A 248 -3.03 -9.74 -20.06
CA THR A 248 -4.32 -10.40 -19.92
C THR A 248 -5.28 -9.60 -19.05
N ASP A 249 -6.58 -9.68 -19.36
CA ASP A 249 -7.62 -9.18 -18.48
C ASP A 249 -7.94 -10.25 -17.43
N ILE A 250 -7.92 -9.86 -16.16
CA ILE A 250 -8.39 -10.69 -15.04
C ILE A 250 -9.34 -9.84 -14.21
N ALA A 251 -10.61 -10.24 -14.21
CA ALA A 251 -11.69 -9.57 -13.49
C ALA A 251 -11.87 -8.08 -13.87
N GLY A 252 -11.69 -7.74 -15.15
CA GLY A 252 -11.86 -6.38 -15.66
C GLY A 252 -10.67 -5.45 -15.37
N ARG A 253 -9.53 -6.01 -15.00
CA ARG A 253 -8.26 -5.30 -14.79
C ARG A 253 -7.21 -5.88 -15.70
N LEU A 254 -6.35 -5.02 -16.24
CA LEU A 254 -5.24 -5.44 -17.08
C LEU A 254 -4.08 -5.93 -16.20
N TRP A 255 -3.51 -7.08 -16.55
CA TRP A 255 -2.37 -7.67 -15.88
C TRP A 255 -1.28 -7.98 -16.90
N TYR A 256 -0.03 -7.85 -16.48
CA TYR A 256 1.12 -8.37 -17.19
C TYR A 256 1.59 -9.65 -16.50
N TYR A 257 1.67 -10.74 -17.25
CA TYR A 257 2.29 -11.98 -16.83
C TYR A 257 3.68 -12.04 -17.47
N ASP A 258 4.74 -12.24 -16.68
CA ASP A 258 6.12 -12.34 -17.19
C ASP A 258 6.56 -13.79 -17.49
N GLY A 259 5.65 -14.75 -17.40
CA GLY A 259 5.96 -16.18 -17.45
C GLY A 259 6.21 -16.85 -16.08
N VAL A 260 6.28 -16.07 -15.00
CA VAL A 260 6.48 -16.51 -13.61
C VAL A 260 5.49 -15.82 -12.66
N ASN A 261 5.45 -14.49 -12.69
CA ASN A 261 4.70 -13.60 -11.82
C ASN A 261 3.65 -12.79 -12.60
N TYR A 262 2.58 -12.40 -11.90
CA TYR A 262 1.58 -11.44 -12.38
C TYR A 262 1.79 -10.08 -11.73
N PHE A 263 1.67 -9.02 -12.53
CA PHE A 263 1.79 -7.61 -12.17
C PHE A 263 0.55 -6.87 -12.64
N ALA A 264 0.04 -5.97 -11.81
CA ALA A 264 -1.22 -5.30 -12.08
C ALA A 264 -0.92 -4.03 -12.85
N VAL A 265 -1.35 -3.96 -14.11
CA VAL A 265 -1.09 -2.79 -14.93
C VAL A 265 -1.96 -1.63 -14.40
N PRO A 266 -1.41 -0.41 -14.22
CA PRO A 266 -2.19 0.73 -13.75
C PRO A 266 -3.41 1.03 -14.64
N ASP A 267 -4.50 1.50 -14.02
CA ASP A 267 -5.81 1.65 -14.67
C ASP A 267 -5.84 2.65 -15.83
N ASP A 268 -4.85 3.54 -15.92
CA ASP A 268 -4.68 4.52 -17.00
C ASP A 268 -4.02 3.92 -18.27
N TYR A 269 -3.57 2.67 -18.21
CA TYR A 269 -3.00 1.96 -19.35
C TYR A 269 -4.03 1.09 -20.08
N THR A 270 -3.90 1.03 -21.40
CA THR A 270 -4.75 0.22 -22.27
C THR A 270 -3.93 -0.62 -23.24
N LEU A 271 -4.37 -1.86 -23.47
CA LEU A 271 -3.73 -2.78 -24.42
C LEU A 271 -4.04 -2.37 -25.87
N ASP A 272 -3.01 -2.12 -26.66
CA ASP A 272 -3.13 -1.82 -28.09
C ASP A 272 -2.93 -3.09 -28.96
N ALA A 273 -3.22 -2.96 -30.25
CA ALA A 273 -3.21 -4.05 -31.24
C ALA A 273 -1.81 -4.61 -31.53
N ASP A 274 -0.75 -3.91 -31.12
CA ASP A 274 0.63 -4.38 -31.21
C ASP A 274 1.04 -5.31 -30.04
N GLY A 275 0.16 -5.47 -29.05
CA GLY A 275 0.36 -6.33 -27.90
C GLY A 275 1.03 -5.65 -26.71
N TYR A 276 1.19 -4.33 -26.72
CA TYR A 276 1.72 -3.54 -25.61
C TYR A 276 0.63 -2.70 -24.94
N ALA A 277 0.87 -2.35 -23.67
CA ALA A 277 0.01 -1.44 -22.92
C ALA A 277 0.56 -0.01 -22.94
N TYR A 278 -0.31 0.96 -23.20
CA TYR A 278 0.03 2.38 -23.28
C TYR A 278 -0.89 3.24 -22.41
N ASP A 279 -0.32 4.25 -21.77
CA ASP A 279 -1.08 5.30 -21.09
C ASP A 279 -1.71 6.30 -22.09
N GLU A 280 -2.46 7.28 -21.57
CA GLU A 280 -3.11 8.32 -22.40
C GLU A 280 -2.13 9.22 -23.18
N ASN A 281 -0.87 9.30 -22.74
CA ASN A 281 0.19 10.09 -23.37
C ASN A 281 1.00 9.27 -24.39
N GLY A 282 0.72 7.97 -24.51
CA GLY A 282 1.43 7.04 -25.38
C GLY A 282 2.74 6.52 -24.78
N ASN A 283 2.95 6.66 -23.47
CA ASN A 283 4.04 5.98 -22.79
C ASN A 283 3.71 4.49 -22.67
N ILE A 284 4.71 3.66 -22.94
CA ILE A 284 4.58 2.22 -22.86
C ILE A 284 4.76 1.76 -21.41
N PHE A 285 3.95 0.81 -20.96
CA PHE A 285 4.22 0.07 -19.72
C PHE A 285 5.45 -0.80 -19.96
N ALA A 286 6.59 -0.48 -19.33
CA ALA A 286 7.89 -1.07 -19.63
C ALA A 286 8.06 -2.48 -19.05
N ALA A 287 7.22 -3.40 -19.50
CA ALA A 287 7.20 -4.80 -19.08
C ALA A 287 7.84 -5.69 -20.16
N GLY A 288 8.70 -6.59 -19.69
CA GLY A 288 9.67 -7.39 -20.44
C GLY A 288 9.37 -7.68 -21.91
N TRP A 289 10.25 -7.19 -22.79
CA TRP A 289 10.39 -7.63 -24.17
C TRP A 289 11.83 -8.06 -24.44
N ILE A 290 12.01 -8.91 -25.45
CA ILE A 290 13.33 -9.35 -25.88
C ILE A 290 13.99 -8.21 -26.68
N GLY A 291 15.07 -7.63 -26.16
CA GLY A 291 15.83 -6.59 -26.84
C GLY A 291 17.07 -6.14 -26.07
N ASP A 292 17.91 -5.35 -26.73
CA ASP A 292 19.02 -4.66 -26.06
C ASP A 292 18.43 -3.61 -25.11
N VAL A 293 18.77 -3.72 -23.84
CA VAL A 293 18.32 -2.80 -22.79
C VAL A 293 19.33 -1.66 -22.68
N TYR A 294 18.84 -0.44 -22.44
CA TYR A 294 19.71 0.72 -22.25
C TYR A 294 20.62 0.52 -21.02
N ASP A 295 21.92 0.77 -21.17
CA ASP A 295 22.89 0.80 -20.08
C ASP A 295 23.18 2.25 -19.68
N PRO A 296 22.77 2.69 -18.46
CA PRO A 296 23.01 4.06 -18.01
C PRO A 296 24.50 4.45 -17.96
N ALA A 297 25.43 3.49 -17.91
CA ALA A 297 26.87 3.79 -17.95
C ALA A 297 27.31 4.41 -19.29
N GLU A 298 26.55 4.22 -20.37
CA GLU A 298 26.84 4.83 -21.68
C GLU A 298 26.79 6.37 -21.63
N ASP A 299 25.87 6.93 -20.84
CA ASP A 299 25.68 8.38 -20.74
C ASP A 299 26.25 8.98 -19.45
N TYR A 300 26.23 8.22 -18.34
CA TYR A 300 26.60 8.72 -17.01
C TYR A 300 27.95 8.17 -16.49
N GLY A 301 28.54 7.20 -17.20
CA GLY A 301 29.81 6.54 -16.86
C GLY A 301 29.68 5.47 -15.76
N ASP A 302 30.67 4.58 -15.68
CA ASP A 302 30.66 3.37 -14.82
C ASP A 302 30.37 3.61 -13.32
N GLY A 303 30.54 4.84 -12.81
CA GLY A 303 30.32 5.20 -11.41
C GLY A 303 28.94 5.79 -11.11
N TRP A 304 28.02 5.81 -12.08
CA TRP A 304 26.72 6.50 -11.93
C TRP A 304 25.90 5.97 -10.74
N ALA A 305 25.97 4.66 -10.48
CA ALA A 305 25.28 3.97 -9.40
C ALA A 305 25.83 4.30 -8.00
N ASP A 306 26.94 5.03 -7.91
CA ASP A 306 27.53 5.52 -6.66
C ASP A 306 27.33 7.04 -6.48
N ILE A 307 26.72 7.73 -7.45
CA ILE A 307 26.50 9.18 -7.38
C ILE A 307 25.38 9.45 -6.38
N ARG A 308 25.74 10.00 -5.22
CA ARG A 308 24.80 10.47 -4.21
C ARG A 308 24.99 11.97 -3.99
N ASP A 309 23.88 12.68 -3.86
CA ASP A 309 23.85 14.13 -3.57
C ASP A 309 24.20 14.45 -2.10
#